data_AF-A0A142CWT6-F1
#
_entry.id   AF-A0A142CWT6-F1
#
_cell.length_a   1.000
_cell.length_b   1.000
_cell.length_c   1.000
_cell.angle_alpha   90.00
_cell.angle_beta   90.00
_cell.angle_gamma   90.00
#
_symmetry.space_group_name_H-M   'P 1'
#
loop_
_entity.id
_entity.type
_entity.pdbx_description
1 polymer ?
#
loop_
_entity_poly.entity_id
_entity_poly.type
_entity_poly.pdbx_seq_one_letter_code
_entity_poly.pdbx_strand_id
1 'polypeptide(L)' 'MLELLILLFLFMAVGWIVIKLTLAIIKWLALNTIAGLLIIGLLNFLGITHVQLNLLNLLIVAIGGIPGVFIVILLSLL' A
#
# COMPACT_ATOMS: atom_id res chain seq x y z
N MET A 1 -4.76 -19.14 -38.04
CA MET A 1 -3.90 -19.99 -37.18
C MET A 1 -2.75 -19.19 -36.58
N LEU A 2 -1.92 -18.50 -37.38
CA LEU A 2 -0.83 -17.65 -36.89
C LEU A 2 -1.31 -16.49 -35.99
N GLU A 3 -2.38 -15.78 -36.39
CA GLU A 3 -2.97 -14.67 -35.63
C GLU A 3 -3.44 -15.09 -34.23
N LEU A 4 -4.06 -16.28 -34.12
CA LEU A 4 -4.49 -16.87 -32.85
C LEU A 4 -3.29 -17.16 -31.94
N LEU A 5 -2.19 -17.64 -32.53
CA LEU A 5 -0.95 -17.91 -31.80
C LEU A 5 -0.31 -16.61 -31.28
N ILE A 6 -0.30 -15.56 -32.10
CA ILE A 6 0.20 -14.23 -31.73
C ILE A 6 -0.67 -13.62 -30.62
N LEU A 7 -2.00 -13.75 -30.73
CA LEU A 7 -2.93 -13.29 -29.70
C LEU A 7 -2.70 -14.01 -28.36
N LEU A 8 -2.55 -15.33 -28.39
CA LEU A 8 -2.26 -16.13 -27.20
C LEU A 8 -0.95 -15.70 -26.53
N PHE A 9 0.09 -15.47 -27.34
CA PHE A 9 1.38 -14.99 -26.84
C PHE A 9 1.27 -13.61 -26.19
N LEU A 10 0.55 -12.67 -26.81
CA LEU A 10 0.28 -11.34 -26.25
C LEU A 10 -0.49 -11.44 -24.93
N PHE A 11 -1.51 -12.31 -24.85
CA PHE A 11 -2.25 -12.54 -23.61
C PHE A 11 -1.36 -13.06 -22.48
N MET A 12 -0.49 -14.03 -22.77
CA MET A 12 0.47 -14.54 -21.79
C MET A 12 1.46 -13.45 -21.35
N ALA A 13 1.97 -12.65 -22.29
CA ALA A 13 2.87 -11.55 -21.99
C ALA A 13 2.22 -10.48 -21.09
N VAL A 14 0.98 -10.08 -21.41
CA VAL A 14 0.22 -9.12 -20.59
C VAL A 14 -0.07 -9.70 -19.21
N GLY A 15 -0.54 -10.96 -19.14
CA GLY A 15 -0.81 -11.64 -17.87
C GLY A 15 0.41 -11.68 -16.96
N TRP A 16 1.58 -11.99 -17.53
CA TRP A 16 2.85 -12.00 -16.80
C TRP A 16 3.22 -10.61 -16.24
N ILE A 17 3.08 -9.56 -17.04
CA ILE A 17 3.36 -8.18 -16.61
C ILE A 17 2.43 -7.76 -15.47
N VAL A 18 1.14 -8.05 -15.60
CA VAL A 18 0.13 -7.72 -14.58
C VAL A 18 0.46 -8.44 -13.27
N ILE A 19 0.75 -9.74 -13.29
CA ILE A 19 1.11 -10.49 -12.09
C ILE A 19 2.35 -9.89 -11.41
N LYS A 20 3.40 -9.60 -12.19
CA LYS A 20 4.64 -9.04 -11.67
C LYS A 20 4.41 -7.67 -11.04
N LEU A 21 3.59 -6.83 -11.67
CA LEU A 21 3.25 -5.50 -11.16
C LEU A 21 2.42 -5.60 -9.87
N THR A 22 1.41 -6.48 -9.84
CA THR A 22 0.58 -6.72 -8.65
C THR A 22 1.43 -7.16 -7.46
N LEU A 23 2.37 -8.10 -7.66
CA LEU A 23 3.28 -8.54 -6.60
C LEU A 23 4.20 -7.42 -6.10
N ALA A 24 4.66 -6.54 -7.00
CA ALA A 24 5.47 -5.38 -6.61
C ALA A 24 4.67 -4.38 -5.78
N ILE A 25 3.43 -4.09 -6.18
CA ILE A 25 2.52 -3.19 -5.45
C ILE A 25 2.20 -3.77 -4.06
N ILE A 26 1.87 -5.06 -3.95
CA ILE A 26 1.57 -5.70 -2.66
C ILE A 26 2.78 -5.59 -1.71
N LYS A 27 3.99 -5.87 -2.20
CA LYS A 27 5.21 -5.73 -1.39
C LYS A 27 5.41 -4.29 -0.92
N TRP A 28 5.19 -3.32 -1.80
CA TRP A 28 5.32 -1.91 -1.48
C TRP A 28 4.30 -1.45 -0.43
N LEU A 29 3.02 -1.82 -0.61
CA LEU A 29 1.95 -1.56 0.35
C LEU A 29 2.26 -2.17 1.71
N ALA A 30 2.76 -3.42 1.75
CA ALA A 30 3.08 -4.11 2.99
C ALA A 30 4.21 -3.39 3.76
N LEU A 31 5.29 -3.02 3.08
CA LEU A 31 6.40 -2.29 3.71
C LEU A 31 5.96 -0.93 4.26
N ASN A 32 5.18 -0.18 3.48
CA ASN A 32 4.62 1.10 3.90
C ASN A 32 3.70 0.97 5.11
N THR A 33 2.84 -0.04 5.11
CA THR A 33 1.93 -0.33 6.22
C THR A 33 2.71 -0.66 7.49
N ILE A 34 3.75 -1.51 7.39
CA ILE A 34 4.60 -1.86 8.54
C ILE A 34 5.32 -0.62 9.08
N ALA A 35 5.96 0.15 8.20
CA ALA A 35 6.67 1.37 8.60
C ALA A 35 5.74 2.38 9.27
N GLY A 36 4.55 2.60 8.69
CA GLY A 36 3.61 3.55 9.25
C GLY A 36 2.91 3.07 10.52
N LEU A 37 2.64 1.77 10.65
CA LEU A 37 2.16 1.19 11.91
C LEU A 37 3.19 1.33 13.02
N LEU A 38 4.49 1.16 12.72
CA LEU A 38 5.54 1.39 13.70
C LEU A 38 5.54 2.85 14.17
N ILE A 39 5.48 3.80 13.25
CA ILE A 39 5.48 5.23 13.59
C ILE A 39 4.22 5.61 14.38
N ILE A 40 3.03 5.25 13.89
CA ILE A 40 1.76 5.55 14.57
C ILE A 40 1.71 4.86 15.93
N GLY A 41 2.12 3.59 16.02
CA GLY A 41 2.15 2.84 17.26
C GLY A 41 3.08 3.47 18.30
N LEU A 42 4.28 3.89 17.90
CA LEU A 42 5.22 4.61 18.76
C LEU A 42 4.63 5.93 19.27
N LEU A 43 4.05 6.75 18.39
CA LEU A 43 3.49 8.05 18.76
C LEU A 43 2.24 7.93 19.66
N ASN A 44 1.43 6.89 19.44
CA ASN A 44 0.26 6.60 20.26
C ASN A 44 0.68 6.04 21.64
N PHE A 45 1.70 5.19 21.69
CA PHE A 45 2.28 4.71 22.95
C PHE A 45 2.90 5.84 23.79
N LEU A 46 3.54 6.82 23.14
CA LEU A 46 4.08 8.01 23.80
C LEU A 46 3.01 9.04 24.20
N GLY A 47 1.74 8.81 23.87
CA GLY A 47 0.62 9.71 24.18
C GLY A 47 0.61 11.00 23.36
N ILE A 48 1.43 11.11 22.31
CA ILE A 48 1.54 12.31 21.47
C ILE A 48 0.35 12.41 20.51
N THR A 49 -0.12 11.27 19.98
CA THR A 49 -1.19 11.22 18.97
C THR A 49 -2.16 10.09 19.28
N HIS A 50 -3.47 10.34 19.26
CA HIS A 50 -4.49 9.33 19.60
C HIS A 50 -5.15 8.76 18.34
N VAL A 51 -4.32 8.27 17.43
CA VAL A 51 -4.78 7.73 16.14
C VAL A 51 -5.43 6.36 16.35
N GLN A 52 -6.71 6.25 16.00
CA GLN A 52 -7.38 4.95 15.94
C GLN A 52 -6.91 4.15 14.71
N LEU A 53 -6.46 2.92 14.92
CA LEU A 53 -6.08 2.01 13.84
C LEU A 53 -7.34 1.37 13.23
N ASN A 54 -8.01 2.13 12.36
CA ASN A 54 -9.11 1.63 11.54
C ASN A 54 -8.59 1.24 10.13
N LEU A 55 -9.44 0.54 9.37
CA LEU A 55 -9.09 0.06 8.03
C LEU A 55 -8.73 1.22 7.07
N LEU A 56 -9.39 2.36 7.21
CA LEU A 56 -9.18 3.54 6.36
C LEU A 56 -7.80 4.17 6.60
N ASN A 57 -7.43 4.41 7.84
CA ASN A 57 -6.14 4.96 8.24
C ASN A 57 -5.00 4.04 7.83
N LEU A 58 -5.20 2.73 7.96
CA LEU A 58 -4.24 1.73 7.47
C LEU A 58 -4.08 1.82 5.94
N LEU A 59 -5.17 2.00 5.20
CA LEU A 59 -5.14 2.15 3.74
C LEU A 59 -4.42 3.44 3.31
N ILE A 60 -4.68 4.55 4.00
CA ILE A 60 -4.01 5.84 3.76
C ILE A 60 -2.51 5.69 3.98
N VAL A 61 -2.10 4.99 5.04
CA VAL A 61 -0.69 4.70 5.34
C VAL A 61 -0.09 3.74 4.32
N ALA A 62 -0.81 2.69 3.90
CA ALA A 62 -0.33 1.73 2.92
C ALA A 62 -0.05 2.40 1.57
N ILE A 63 -1.01 3.21 1.09
CA ILE A 63 -0.94 3.90 -0.20
C ILE A 63 -0.03 5.13 -0.13
N GLY A 64 -0.03 5.86 0.98
CA GLY A 64 0.72 7.11 1.14
C GLY A 64 2.12 6.95 1.74
N GLY A 65 2.44 5.78 2.30
CA GLY A 65 3.70 5.54 3.03
C GLY A 65 3.88 6.51 4.20
N ILE A 66 5.12 6.95 4.41
CA ILE A 66 5.48 7.93 5.45
C ILE A 66 4.66 9.23 5.32
N PRO A 67 4.49 9.86 4.14
CA PRO A 67 3.57 10.98 3.96
C PRO A 67 2.13 10.69 4.43
N GLY A 68 1.62 9.48 4.14
CA GLY A 68 0.30 9.04 4.60
C GLY A 68 0.17 9.01 6.11
N VAL A 69 1.24 8.62 6.82
CA VAL A 69 1.29 8.65 8.30
C VAL A 69 1.13 10.08 8.82
N PHE A 70 1.83 11.05 8.23
CA PHE A 70 1.69 12.45 8.63
C PHE A 70 0.27 12.97 8.43
N ILE A 71 -0.39 12.60 7.32
CA ILE A 71 -1.79 12.96 7.08
C ILE A 71 -2.70 12.39 8.18
N VAL A 72 -2.54 11.11 8.51
CA VAL A 72 -3.35 10.45 9.56
C VAL A 72 -3.12 11.10 10.92
N ILE A 73 -1.88 11.48 11.25
CA ILE A 73 -1.56 12.20 12.49
C ILE A 73 -2.24 13.58 12.50
N LEU A 74 -2.14 14.34 11.40
CA LEU A 74 -2.78 15.65 11.30
C LEU A 74 -4.30 15.55 11.45
N LEU A 75 -4.93 14.54 10.82
CA LEU A 75 -6.36 14.27 10.96
C LEU A 75 -6.76 13.90 12.39
N SER A 76 -5.85 13.33 13.19
CA SER A 76 -6.09 13.00 14.59
C SER A 76 -5.90 14.18 15.55
N LEU A 77 -5.21 15.24 15.12
CA LEU A 77 -4.96 16.44 15.92
C LEU A 77 -5.97 17.57 15.65
N LEU A 78 -6.81 17.39 14.64
CA LEU A 78 -7.86 18.30 14.20
C LEU A 78 -9.19 17.93 14.86
#